data_AF-A0A7K2XZ54-F1
#
_entry.id   AF-A0A7K2XZ54-F1
#
_cell.length_a   1.000
_cell.length_b   1.000
_cell.length_c   1.000
_cell.angle_alpha   90.00
_cell.angle_beta   90.00
_cell.angle_gamma   90.00
#
_symmetry.space_group_name_H-M   'P 1'
#
loop_
_entity.id
_entity.type
_entity.pdbx_description
1 polymer ?
#
loop_
_entity_poly.entity_id
_entity_poly.type
_entity_poly.pdbx_seq_one_letter_code
_entity_poly.pdbx_strand_id
1 'polypeptide(L)'
;MNHDSPGNHTRDHVLLRTEGRTAYITLNRPQALNALSHSMVLRLDEALARWQHDPDVTAVVIEGAGERGLCAGGDIRAIYEDARTGGTASADFWRDEYRLNARIARYPKP
;
A
#
# COMPACT_ATOMS: atom_id res chain seq x y z
N MET A 1 -20.15 -4.93 17.57
CA MET A 1 -19.02 -5.36 18.41
C MET A 1 -18.04 -6.06 17.49
N ASN A 2 -17.03 -5.34 16.99
CA ASN A 2 -15.99 -5.93 16.15
C ASN A 2 -14.80 -6.21 17.05
N HIS A 3 -14.55 -7.50 17.27
CA HIS A 3 -13.46 -7.97 18.12
C HIS A 3 -12.20 -8.09 17.23
N ASP A 4 -11.56 -6.97 16.92
CA ASP A 4 -10.20 -7.01 16.37
C ASP A 4 -9.23 -7.38 17.49
N SER A 5 -8.55 -8.51 17.32
CA SER A 5 -7.56 -9.00 18.29
C SER A 5 -6.25 -8.20 18.12
N PRO A 6 -5.66 -7.66 19.20
CA PRO A 6 -4.56 -6.68 19.13
C PRO A 6 -3.18 -7.27 18.71
N GLY A 7 -3.14 -8.48 18.11
CA GLY A 7 -1.90 -9.23 17.89
C GLY A 7 -1.37 -9.30 16.44
N ASN A 8 -2.15 -8.89 15.43
CA ASN A 8 -1.79 -9.15 14.03
C ASN A 8 -1.30 -7.91 13.23
N HIS A 9 -1.51 -6.70 13.76
CA HIS A 9 -1.25 -5.47 12.99
C HIS A 9 0.25 -5.14 12.87
N THR A 10 1.10 -5.55 13.80
CA THR A 10 2.51 -5.13 13.84
C THR A 10 3.38 -5.76 12.74
N ARG A 11 2.94 -6.86 12.12
CA ARG A 11 3.68 -7.55 11.04
C ARG A 11 3.23 -7.15 9.65
N ASP A 12 2.14 -6.40 9.56
CA ASP A 12 1.57 -6.03 8.27
C ASP A 12 2.28 -4.81 7.69
N HIS A 13 2.71 -4.90 6.43
CA HIS A 13 3.41 -3.80 5.77
C HIS A 13 2.47 -2.68 5.27
N VAL A 14 1.16 -2.88 5.36
CA VAL A 14 0.14 -1.87 5.06
C VAL A 14 -0.92 -1.92 6.15
N LEU A 15 -1.08 -0.84 6.90
CA LEU A 15 -2.14 -0.69 7.90
C LEU A 15 -3.26 0.17 7.32
N LEU A 16 -4.49 -0.27 7.52
CA LEU A 16 -5.68 0.43 7.05
C LEU A 16 -6.53 0.79 8.27
N ARG A 17 -6.95 2.05 8.38
CA ARG A 17 -7.91 2.49 9.39
C ARG A 17 -8.85 3.54 8.82
N THR A 18 -9.91 3.85 9.55
CA THR A 18 -10.82 4.94 9.22
C THR A 18 -11.10 5.74 10.48
N GLU A 19 -10.91 7.05 10.40
CA GLU A 19 -11.20 7.99 11.49
C GLU A 19 -12.24 8.98 10.99
N GLY A 20 -13.43 8.95 11.59
CA GLY A 20 -14.59 9.66 11.05
C GLY A 20 -14.91 9.18 9.63
N ARG A 21 -14.74 10.08 8.65
CA ARG A 21 -14.99 9.81 7.22
C ARG A 21 -13.72 9.79 6.38
N THR A 22 -12.55 9.80 7.02
CA THR A 22 -11.25 9.76 6.35
C THR A 22 -10.63 8.39 6.51
N ALA A 23 -10.27 7.76 5.40
CA ALA A 23 -9.53 6.51 5.40
C ALA A 23 -8.02 6.78 5.39
N TYR A 24 -7.25 5.99 6.13
CA TYR A 24 -5.81 6.12 6.23
C TYR A 24 -5.13 4.82 5.79
N ILE A 25 -4.12 4.97 4.95
CA ILE A 25 -3.19 3.93 4.55
C ILE A 25 -1.82 4.27 5.15
N THR A 26 -1.35 3.46 6.09
CA THR A 26 0.01 3.58 6.62
C THR A 26 0.91 2.55 5.95
N LEU A 27 1.93 2.99 5.21
CA LEU A 27 3.01 2.12 4.74
C LEU A 27 3.89 1.75 5.95
N ASN A 28 3.83 0.51 6.39
CA ASN A 28 4.38 0.05 7.67
C ASN A 28 5.55 -0.93 7.46
N ARG A 29 6.59 -0.45 6.76
CA ARG A 29 7.84 -1.19 6.58
C ARG A 29 9.06 -0.27 6.82
N PRO A 30 9.15 0.39 7.99
CA PRO A 30 10.15 1.43 8.25
C PRO A 30 11.59 0.94 8.14
N GLN A 31 11.85 -0.33 8.44
CA GLN A 31 13.15 -0.99 8.29
C GLN A 31 13.65 -1.03 6.84
N ALA A 32 12.74 -0.96 5.87
CA ALA A 32 13.04 -0.87 4.44
C ALA A 32 12.63 0.50 3.86
N LEU A 33 12.55 1.55 4.68
CA LEU A 33 12.14 2.89 4.24
C LEU A 33 10.78 2.91 3.53
N ASN A 34 9.88 2.02 3.95
CA ASN A 34 8.56 1.86 3.36
C ASN A 34 8.60 1.54 1.85
N ALA A 35 9.69 0.93 1.35
CA ALA A 35 9.81 0.50 -0.04
C ALA A 35 8.71 -0.51 -0.39
N LEU A 36 8.03 -0.26 -1.52
CA LEU A 36 6.86 -1.01 -1.96
C LEU A 36 7.25 -2.41 -2.45
N SER A 37 6.67 -3.44 -1.82
CA SER A 37 6.61 -4.79 -2.38
C SER A 37 5.35 -4.96 -3.23
N HIS A 38 5.30 -6.01 -4.05
CA HIS A 38 4.11 -6.34 -4.83
C HIS A 38 2.87 -6.58 -3.96
N SER A 39 3.03 -7.27 -2.82
CA SER A 39 1.94 -7.46 -1.85
C SER A 39 1.40 -6.15 -1.28
N MET A 40 2.26 -5.14 -1.06
CA MET A 40 1.80 -3.82 -0.63
C MET A 40 1.00 -3.14 -1.74
N VAL A 41 1.50 -3.16 -2.98
CA VAL A 41 0.81 -2.58 -4.15
C VAL A 41 -0.59 -3.17 -4.30
N LEU A 42 -0.73 -4.50 -4.25
CA LEU A 42 -2.03 -5.17 -4.37
C LEU A 42 -3.00 -4.75 -3.24
N ARG A 43 -2.49 -4.66 -2.01
CA ARG A 43 -3.32 -4.25 -0.86
C ARG A 43 -3.74 -2.79 -0.91
N LEU A 44 -2.89 -1.91 -1.43
CA LEU A 44 -3.23 -0.51 -1.68
C LEU A 44 -4.35 -0.42 -2.74
N ASP A 45 -4.21 -1.16 -3.85
CA ASP A 45 -5.22 -1.14 -4.93
C ASP A 45 -6.58 -1.65 -4.45
N GLU A 46 -6.59 -2.75 -3.68
CA GLU A 46 -7.81 -3.30 -3.09
C GLU A 46 -8.50 -2.30 -2.14
N ALA A 47 -7.72 -1.67 -1.25
CA ALA A 47 -8.25 -0.68 -0.31
C ALA A 47 -8.86 0.51 -1.03
N LEU A 48 -8.17 1.05 -2.03
CA LEU A 48 -8.66 2.17 -2.85
C LEU A 48 -9.88 1.76 -3.68
N ALA A 49 -9.90 0.57 -4.30
CA ALA A 49 -11.05 0.10 -5.07
C ALA A 49 -12.32 0.00 -4.22
N ARG A 50 -12.19 -0.46 -2.98
CA ARG A 50 -13.29 -0.54 -2.01
C ARG A 50 -13.74 0.87 -1.58
N TRP A 51 -12.82 1.70 -1.10
CA TRP A 51 -13.16 3.03 -0.59
C TRP A 51 -13.66 3.98 -1.67
N GLN A 52 -13.33 3.76 -2.95
CA GLN A 52 -13.88 4.53 -4.06
C GLN A 52 -15.42 4.54 -4.06
N HIS A 53 -16.04 3.42 -3.69
CA HIS A 53 -17.50 3.24 -3.73
C HIS A 53 -18.17 3.35 -2.37
N ASP A 54 -17.39 3.50 -1.31
CA ASP A 54 -17.89 3.56 0.06
C ASP A 54 -18.39 4.98 0.38
N PRO A 55 -19.71 5.20 0.60
CA PRO A 55 -20.24 6.53 0.91
C PRO A 55 -19.80 7.04 2.29
N ASP A 56 -19.26 6.20 3.18
CA ASP A 56 -18.77 6.61 4.49
C ASP A 56 -17.33 7.14 4.46
N VAL A 57 -16.59 6.87 3.38
CA VAL A 57 -15.26 7.44 3.13
C VAL A 57 -15.34 8.61 2.16
N THR A 58 -14.94 9.80 2.61
CA THR A 58 -14.93 11.03 1.80
C THR A 58 -13.53 11.48 1.39
N ALA A 59 -12.48 10.97 2.04
CA ALA A 59 -11.09 11.29 1.71
C ALA A 59 -10.17 10.11 2.07
N VAL A 60 -9.02 10.01 1.40
CA VAL A 60 -7.98 9.01 1.68
C VAL A 60 -6.64 9.69 1.94
N VAL A 61 -5.99 9.35 3.05
CA VAL A 61 -4.64 9.81 3.39
C VAL A 61 -3.67 8.64 3.29
N ILE A 62 -2.52 8.85 2.64
CA ILE A 62 -1.41 7.90 2.63
C ILE A 62 -0.27 8.48 3.44
N GLU A 63 0.24 7.71 4.40
CA GLU A 63 1.33 8.10 5.28
C GLU A 63 2.35 6.98 5.42
N GLY A 64 3.58 7.32 5.80
CA GLY A 64 4.65 6.36 6.07
C GLY A 64 4.82 6.17 7.57
N ALA A 65 4.99 4.93 8.01
CA ALA A 65 5.38 4.64 9.39
C ALA A 65 6.85 5.05 9.63
N GLY A 66 7.15 5.41 10.88
CA GLY A 66 8.47 5.85 11.31
C GLY A 66 8.79 7.30 10.92
N GLU A 67 10.05 7.69 11.10
CA GLU A 67 10.48 9.10 11.01
C GLU A 67 11.19 9.43 9.69
N ARG A 68 11.37 8.45 8.80
CA ARG A 68 12.27 8.55 7.63
C ARG A 68 11.57 8.89 6.31
N GLY A 69 10.28 9.27 6.37
CA GLY A 69 9.49 9.71 5.22
C GLY A 69 8.41 8.73 4.78
N LEU A 70 7.71 9.09 3.69
CA LEU A 70 6.58 8.34 3.16
C LEU A 70 6.99 6.97 2.60
N CYS A 71 7.83 6.97 1.55
CA CYS A 71 8.21 5.79 0.78
C CYS A 71 9.51 6.06 -0.01
N ALA A 72 10.42 5.07 -0.09
CA ALA A 72 11.66 5.14 -0.87
C ALA A 72 11.57 4.52 -2.27
N GLY A 73 10.36 4.33 -2.81
CA GLY A 73 10.10 3.72 -4.12
C GLY A 73 9.80 2.22 -4.06
N GLY A 74 9.91 1.53 -5.20
CA GLY A 74 9.77 0.07 -5.27
C GLY A 74 10.95 -0.68 -4.63
N ASP A 75 10.75 -1.93 -4.22
CA ASP A 75 11.80 -2.78 -3.65
C ASP A 75 12.79 -3.24 -4.74
N ILE A 76 13.76 -2.37 -5.08
CA ILE A 76 14.78 -2.62 -6.11
C ILE A 76 15.61 -3.86 -5.81
N ARG A 77 15.79 -4.23 -4.54
CA ARG A 77 16.52 -5.46 -4.18
C ARG A 77 15.75 -6.70 -4.65
N ALA A 78 14.43 -6.73 -4.47
CA ALA A 78 13.60 -7.82 -4.97
C ALA A 78 13.64 -7.91 -6.51
N ILE A 79 13.57 -6.76 -7.18
CA ILE A 79 13.67 -6.67 -8.65
C ILE A 79 15.02 -7.19 -9.16
N TYR A 80 16.12 -6.82 -8.49
CA TYR A 80 17.45 -7.29 -8.84
C TYR A 80 17.59 -8.81 -8.70
N GLU A 81 17.09 -9.39 -7.61
CA GLU A 81 17.16 -10.85 -7.40
C GLU A 81 16.31 -11.63 -8.40
N ASP A 82 15.10 -11.13 -8.72
CA ASP A 82 14.23 -11.71 -9.76
C ASP A 82 14.94 -11.70 -11.12
N ALA A 83 15.52 -10.56 -11.53
CA ALA A 83 16.29 -10.45 -12.77
C ALA A 83 17.51 -11.39 -12.79
N ARG A 84 18.26 -11.47 -11.68
CA ARG A 84 19.45 -12.33 -11.56
C ARG A 84 19.12 -13.83 -11.67
N THR A 85 17.92 -14.22 -11.28
CA THR A 85 17.45 -15.62 -11.33
C THR A 85 16.64 -15.94 -12.58
N GLY A 86 16.48 -14.98 -13.50
CA GLY A 86 15.69 -15.15 -14.72
C GLY A 86 14.18 -15.25 -14.45
N GLY A 87 13.72 -14.70 -13.33
CA GLY A 87 12.30 -14.67 -12.97
C GLY A 87 11.50 -13.64 -13.76
N THR A 88 10.19 -13.64 -13.52
CA THR A 88 9.23 -12.75 -14.20
C THR A 88 8.39 -11.93 -13.21
N ALA A 89 8.67 -12.03 -11.90
CA ALA A 89 7.84 -11.40 -10.87
C ALA A 89 7.89 -9.87 -10.95
N SER A 90 9.01 -9.30 -11.40
CA SER A 90 9.16 -7.84 -11.58
C SER A 90 8.18 -7.28 -12.61
N ALA A 91 7.87 -8.05 -13.66
CA ALA A 91 6.91 -7.64 -14.68
C ALA A 91 5.49 -7.52 -14.11
N ASP A 92 5.10 -8.44 -13.23
CA ASP A 92 3.80 -8.40 -12.53
C ASP A 92 3.76 -7.26 -11.50
N PHE A 93 4.85 -7.05 -10.76
CA PHE A 93 5.00 -5.90 -9.87
C PHE A 93 4.75 -4.59 -10.62
N TRP A 94 5.47 -4.33 -11.72
CA TRP A 94 5.28 -3.09 -12.48
C TRP A 94 3.89 -2.98 -13.07
N ARG A 95 3.34 -4.06 -13.63
CA ARG A 95 1.97 -4.07 -14.18
C ARG A 95 0.97 -3.55 -13.16
N ASP A 96 1.03 -4.06 -11.93
CA ASP A 96 0.07 -3.70 -10.89
C ASP A 96 0.41 -2.36 -10.24
N GLU A 97 1.70 -2.01 -10.11
CA GLU A 97 2.14 -0.70 -9.63
C GLU A 97 1.66 0.44 -10.56
N TYR A 98 1.79 0.26 -11.88
CA TYR A 98 1.29 1.25 -12.84
C TYR A 98 -0.23 1.36 -12.85
N ARG A 99 -0.96 0.26 -12.61
CA ARG A 99 -2.43 0.31 -12.44
C ARG A 99 -2.81 1.07 -11.18
N LEU A 100 -2.13 0.80 -10.06
CA LEU A 100 -2.32 1.54 -8.81
C LEU A 100 -2.05 3.04 -9.00
N ASN A 101 -0.94 3.40 -9.64
CA ASN A 101 -0.61 4.80 -9.93
C ASN A 101 -1.68 5.47 -10.80
N ALA A 102 -2.18 4.77 -11.83
CA ALA A 102 -3.26 5.27 -12.67
C ALA A 102 -4.58 5.44 -11.91
N ARG A 103 -4.88 4.55 -10.94
CA ARG A 103 -6.03 4.69 -10.04
C ARG A 103 -5.89 5.91 -9.15
N ILE A 104 -4.74 6.08 -8.48
CA ILE A 104 -4.47 7.25 -7.62
C ILE A 104 -4.61 8.54 -8.42
N ALA A 105 -4.02 8.60 -9.62
CA ALA A 105 -4.08 9.79 -10.48
C ALA A 105 -5.50 10.17 -10.94
N ARG A 106 -6.45 9.22 -10.93
CA ARG A 106 -7.85 9.41 -11.37
C ARG A 106 -8.85 9.22 -10.25
N TYR A 107 -8.38 9.19 -9.01
CA TYR A 107 -9.21 8.82 -7.88
C TYR A 107 -10.31 9.88 -7.66
N PRO A 108 -11.59 9.49 -7.50
CA PRO A 108 -12.69 10.46 -7.51
C PRO A 108 -12.88 11.20 -6.17
N LYS A 109 -12.07 10.86 -5.16
CA LYS A 109 -12.12 11.44 -3.82
C LYS A 109 -10.76 12.08 -3.51
N PRO A 110 -10.74 13.14 -2.69
CA PRO A 110 -9.50 13.70 -2.15
C PRO A 110 -8.61 12.65 -1.47
#